data_AF-A0A956HUE5-F1
#
_entry.id   AF-A0A956HUE5-F1
#
_cell.length_a   1.000
_cell.length_b   1.000
_cell.length_c   1.000
_cell.angle_alpha   90.00
_cell.angle_beta   90.00
_cell.angle_gamma   90.00
#
_symmetry.space_group_name_H-M   'P 1'
#
loop_
_entity.id
_entity.type
_entity.pdbx_description
1 polymer ?
#
loop_
_entity_poly.entity_id
_entity_poly.type
_entity_poly.pdbx_seq_one_letter_code
_entity_poly.pdbx_strand_id
1 'polypeptide(L)'
;MSAPISGAAGAEARMQIVTDAADSAQSAAPAAPAERTGPSFGKVLERLGHEVDRGEGIVNRAVHGGGHMDARGLIALQAGIYRYTEAVELCSKLVDRAGSAVRTTLQGSGG
;
A
#
# COMPACT_ATOMS: atom_id res chain seq x y z
N MET A 1 -14.62 -61.44 39.09
CA MET A 1 -15.20 -60.60 38.00
C MET A 1 -14.38 -59.32 37.95
N SER A 2 -13.20 -59.29 37.32
CA SER A 2 -12.91 -59.21 35.86
C SER A 2 -13.53 -57.99 35.16
N ALA A 3 -12.71 -56.92 35.08
CA ALA A 3 -12.41 -55.91 34.03
C ALA A 3 -13.51 -55.46 33.02
N PRO A 4 -13.44 -54.22 32.44
CA PRO A 4 -12.33 -53.84 31.56
C PRO A 4 -11.76 -52.41 31.68
N ILE A 5 -10.46 -52.36 31.38
CA ILE A 5 -9.68 -51.26 30.76
C ILE A 5 -10.18 -50.99 29.34
N SER A 6 -10.31 -49.71 28.94
CA SER A 6 -10.19 -49.16 27.55
C SER A 6 -10.83 -47.76 27.56
N GLY A 7 -10.35 -46.71 26.89
CA GLY A 7 -9.38 -46.65 25.81
C GLY A 7 -9.04 -45.19 25.49
N ALA A 8 -7.98 -45.04 24.73
CA ALA A 8 -7.50 -43.80 24.14
C ALA A 8 -8.47 -43.24 23.09
N ALA A 9 -8.58 -41.92 23.04
CA ALA A 9 -8.85 -41.08 21.86
C ALA A 9 -8.89 -39.63 22.37
N GLY A 10 -7.99 -38.72 22.02
CA GLY A 10 -7.68 -38.38 20.63
C GLY A 10 -8.85 -37.60 20.05
N ALA A 11 -9.01 -36.33 20.44
CA ALA A 11 -9.86 -35.37 19.73
C ALA A 11 -9.34 -33.95 19.98
N GLU A 12 -8.30 -33.60 19.24
CA GLU A 12 -7.93 -32.22 18.98
C GLU A 12 -9.15 -31.50 18.41
N ALA A 13 -9.73 -30.60 19.21
CA ALA A 13 -10.83 -29.76 18.78
C ALA A 13 -10.28 -28.72 17.79
N ARG A 14 -10.41 -29.06 16.50
CA ARG A 14 -10.26 -28.21 15.32
C ARG A 14 -10.75 -26.78 15.59
N MET A 15 -9.83 -25.84 15.40
CA MET A 15 -10.10 -24.42 15.19
C MET A 15 -11.04 -24.27 13.98
N GLN A 16 -12.33 -24.10 14.26
CA GLN A 16 -13.35 -23.80 13.27
C GLN A 16 -13.33 -22.28 13.05
N ILE A 17 -12.72 -21.88 11.94
CA ILE A 17 -12.81 -20.51 11.42
C ILE A 17 -14.29 -20.27 11.09
N VAL A 18 -14.97 -19.52 11.94
CA VAL A 18 -16.27 -18.92 11.62
C VAL A 18 -15.99 -17.75 10.70
N THR A 19 -16.14 -17.96 9.40
CA THR A 19 -16.33 -16.88 8.44
C THR A 19 -17.73 -16.33 8.66
N ASP A 20 -17.83 -15.26 9.44
CA ASP A 20 -19.04 -14.45 9.49
C ASP A 20 -19.12 -13.63 8.20
N ALA A 21 -19.81 -14.21 7.22
CA ALA A 21 -20.34 -13.51 6.08
C ALA A 21 -21.82 -13.28 6.36
N ALA A 22 -22.18 -12.09 6.82
CA ALA A 22 -23.16 -11.24 6.15
C ALA A 22 -23.51 -9.99 6.97
N ASP A 23 -23.71 -8.93 6.22
CA ASP A 23 -24.70 -7.88 6.49
C ASP A 23 -24.31 -6.76 7.45
N SER A 24 -23.85 -5.66 6.84
CA SER A 24 -24.50 -4.38 7.08
C SER A 24 -24.37 -3.55 5.81
N ALA A 25 -25.37 -3.67 4.94
CA ALA A 25 -25.70 -2.65 3.96
C ALA A 25 -26.07 -1.36 4.72
N GLN A 26 -25.04 -0.59 5.10
CA GLN A 26 -25.23 0.68 5.76
C GLN A 26 -25.59 1.71 4.69
N SER A 27 -26.91 1.85 4.48
CA SER A 27 -27.49 2.99 3.79
C SER A 27 -27.08 4.25 4.55
N ALA A 28 -25.97 4.85 4.14
CA ALA A 28 -25.46 6.08 4.72
C ALA A 28 -26.32 7.24 4.20
N ALA A 29 -27.06 7.86 5.12
CA ALA A 29 -27.51 9.24 4.98
C ALA A 29 -26.35 10.12 4.46
N PRO A 30 -26.62 11.21 3.70
CA PRO A 30 -25.56 12.05 3.15
C PRO A 30 -24.68 12.54 4.30
N ALA A 31 -23.47 11.98 4.37
CA ALA A 31 -22.48 12.35 5.36
C ALA A 31 -22.21 13.85 5.18
N ALA A 32 -22.40 14.62 6.25
CA ALA A 32 -21.85 15.96 6.34
C ALA A 32 -20.37 15.92 5.90
N PRO A 33 -19.86 16.94 5.17
CA PRO A 33 -18.52 16.87 4.60
C PRO A 33 -17.52 16.60 5.73
N ALA A 34 -16.96 15.39 5.76
CA ALA A 34 -15.91 15.07 6.70
C ALA A 34 -14.79 16.09 6.50
N GLU A 35 -14.41 16.80 7.56
CA GLU A 35 -13.21 17.61 7.55
C GLU A 35 -12.05 16.71 7.10
N ARG A 36 -11.46 17.03 5.96
CA ARG A 36 -10.33 16.28 5.42
C ARG A 36 -9.10 16.64 6.26
N THR A 37 -8.92 15.94 7.38
CA THR A 37 -7.79 16.11 8.30
C THR A 37 -6.48 15.49 7.78
N GLY A 38 -6.41 15.19 6.47
CA GLY A 38 -5.24 14.63 5.81
C GLY A 38 -4.36 15.70 5.15
N PRO A 39 -3.09 15.39 4.85
CA PRO A 39 -2.26 16.25 4.02
C PRO A 39 -2.97 16.52 2.69
N SER A 40 -2.88 17.77 2.20
CA SER A 40 -3.45 18.12 0.91
C SER A 40 -2.78 17.29 -0.20
N PHE A 41 -3.52 17.02 -1.28
CA PHE A 41 -3.00 16.33 -2.45
C PHE A 41 -1.67 16.92 -2.93
N GLY A 42 -1.58 18.26 -2.97
CA GLY A 42 -0.34 18.96 -3.34
C GLY A 42 0.84 18.62 -2.43
N LYS A 43 0.65 18.57 -1.10
CA LYS A 43 1.70 18.16 -0.16
C LYS A 43 2.13 16.70 -0.34
N VAL A 44 1.20 15.80 -0.65
CA VAL A 44 1.54 14.39 -0.91
C VAL A 44 2.31 14.27 -2.21
N LEU A 45 1.88 14.95 -3.26
CA LEU A 45 2.52 14.95 -4.57
C LEU A 45 3.93 15.56 -4.51
N GLU A 46 4.10 16.68 -3.80
CA GLU A 46 5.41 17.32 -3.58
C GLU A 46 6.40 16.38 -2.89
N ARG A 47 5.97 15.70 -1.83
CA ARG A 47 6.80 14.74 -1.11
C ARG A 47 7.19 13.54 -1.97
N LEU A 48 6.26 13.06 -2.78
CA LEU A 48 6.52 11.98 -3.74
C LEU A 48 7.51 12.43 -4.82
N GLY A 49 7.35 13.64 -5.37
CA GLY A 49 8.29 14.23 -6.33
C GLY A 49 9.71 14.33 -5.79
N HIS A 50 9.88 14.82 -4.56
CA HIS A 50 11.19 14.86 -3.91
C HIS A 50 11.84 13.49 -3.72
N GLU A 51 11.03 12.45 -3.49
CA GLU A 51 11.56 11.08 -3.36
C GLU A 51 12.00 10.52 -4.72
N VAL A 52 11.27 10.83 -5.78
CA VAL A 52 11.64 10.51 -7.17
C VAL A 52 12.94 11.22 -7.56
N ASP A 53 13.04 12.53 -7.37
CA ASP A 53 14.24 13.34 -7.69
C ASP A 53 15.48 12.81 -6.96
N ARG A 54 15.31 12.44 -5.68
CA ARG A 54 16.39 11.86 -4.86
C ARG A 54 16.85 10.52 -5.42
N GLY A 55 15.91 9.66 -5.81
CA GLY A 55 16.20 8.38 -6.43
C GLY A 55 16.95 8.53 -7.74
N GLU A 56 16.49 9.43 -8.61
CA GLU A 56 17.14 9.76 -9.88
C GLU A 56 18.58 10.25 -9.65
N GLY A 57 18.80 11.13 -8.68
CA GLY A 57 20.14 11.60 -8.33
C GLY A 57 21.09 10.50 -7.83
N ILE A 58 20.58 9.48 -7.15
CA ILE A 58 21.37 8.31 -6.71
C ILE A 58 21.76 7.46 -7.92
N VAL A 59 20.79 7.12 -8.78
CA VAL A 59 21.02 6.32 -9.98
C VAL A 59 21.96 7.05 -10.94
N ASN A 60 21.72 8.34 -11.17
CA ASN A 60 22.52 9.16 -12.05
C ASN A 60 23.99 9.22 -11.60
N ARG A 61 24.24 9.37 -10.29
CA ARG A 61 25.60 9.30 -9.73
C ARG A 61 26.24 7.92 -9.86
N ALA A 62 25.47 6.84 -9.74
CA ALA A 62 26.02 5.49 -9.90
C ALA A 62 26.39 5.19 -11.37
N VAL A 63 25.56 5.64 -12.33
CA VAL A 63 25.79 5.42 -13.76
C VAL A 63 26.94 6.31 -14.28
N HIS A 64 26.99 7.58 -13.86
CA HIS A 64 27.94 8.56 -14.42
C HIS A 64 29.15 8.85 -13.52
N GLY A 65 29.16 8.38 -12.26
CA GLY A 65 30.19 8.68 -11.27
C GLY A 65 31.55 7.99 -11.48
N GLY A 66 31.67 7.09 -12.48
CA GLY A 66 32.95 6.61 -13.01
C GLY A 66 33.88 5.84 -12.07
N GLY A 67 33.47 5.57 -10.82
CA GLY A 67 34.27 4.89 -9.80
C GLY A 67 33.80 3.46 -9.53
N HIS A 68 34.73 2.58 -9.16
CA HIS A 68 34.39 1.24 -8.70
C HIS A 68 33.59 1.36 -7.39
N MET A 69 32.29 1.03 -7.44
CA MET A 69 31.46 1.01 -6.24
C MET A 69 31.86 -0.17 -5.36
N ASP A 70 32.12 0.13 -4.09
CA ASP A 70 32.30 -0.89 -3.07
C ASP A 70 30.97 -1.62 -2.78
N ALA A 71 31.03 -2.75 -2.07
CA ALA A 71 29.84 -3.55 -1.74
C ALA A 71 28.76 -2.72 -1.00
N ARG A 72 29.19 -1.77 -0.16
CA ARG A 72 28.27 -0.86 0.54
C ARG A 72 27.57 0.09 -0.42
N GLY A 73 28.29 0.65 -1.38
CA GLY A 73 27.73 1.45 -2.46
C GLY A 73 26.70 0.68 -3.27
N LEU A 74 26.98 -0.57 -3.61
CA LEU A 74 26.04 -1.42 -4.37
C LEU A 74 24.75 -1.71 -3.59
N ILE A 75 24.85 -1.99 -2.28
CA ILE A 75 23.67 -2.18 -1.42
C ILE A 75 22.86 -0.89 -1.30
N ALA A 76 23.52 0.25 -1.12
CA ALA A 76 22.86 1.56 -1.06
C ALA A 76 22.16 1.92 -2.38
N LEU A 77 22.79 1.59 -3.52
CA LEU A 77 22.17 1.74 -4.84
C LEU A 77 20.95 0.85 -4.99
N GLN A 78 21.04 -0.43 -4.61
CA GLN A 78 19.92 -1.37 -4.72
C GLN A 78 18.72 -0.91 -3.87
N ALA A 79 18.97 -0.46 -2.63
CA ALA A 79 17.94 0.13 -1.78
C ALA A 79 17.36 1.42 -2.37
N GLY A 80 18.23 2.25 -2.98
CA GLY A 80 17.83 3.47 -3.68
C GLY A 80 16.93 3.20 -4.89
N ILE A 81 17.27 2.22 -5.73
CA ILE A 81 16.49 1.80 -6.90
C ILE A 81 15.12 1.27 -6.46
N TYR A 82 15.07 0.43 -5.44
CA TYR A 82 13.80 -0.09 -4.93
C TYR A 82 12.86 1.05 -4.48
N ARG A 83 13.40 1.98 -3.68
CA ARG A 83 12.62 3.11 -3.15
C ARG A 83 12.19 4.08 -4.25
N TYR A 84 13.03 4.28 -5.26
CA TYR A 84 12.70 5.06 -6.45
C TYR A 84 11.55 4.43 -7.24
N THR A 85 11.61 3.13 -7.52
CA THR A 85 10.55 2.41 -8.24
C THR A 85 9.22 2.47 -7.47
N GLU A 86 9.25 2.24 -6.17
CA GLU A 86 8.06 2.35 -5.32
C GLU A 86 7.47 3.78 -5.34
N ALA A 87 8.31 4.81 -5.25
CA ALA A 87 7.86 6.20 -5.33
C ALA A 87 7.18 6.52 -6.67
N VAL A 88 7.75 6.04 -7.79
CA VAL A 88 7.17 6.19 -9.13
C VAL A 88 5.80 5.47 -9.22
N GLU A 89 5.70 4.24 -8.73
CA GLU A 89 4.43 3.51 -8.71
C GLU A 89 3.35 4.24 -7.89
N LEU A 90 3.71 4.78 -6.73
CA LEU A 90 2.80 5.55 -5.89
C LEU A 90 2.36 6.86 -6.58
N CYS A 91 3.28 7.53 -7.28
CA CYS A 91 2.95 8.70 -8.11
C CYS A 91 1.90 8.36 -9.18
N SER A 92 2.12 7.29 -9.94
CA SER A 92 1.20 6.86 -11.00
C SER A 92 -0.20 6.57 -10.44
N LYS A 93 -0.29 5.79 -9.35
CA LYS A 93 -1.56 5.47 -8.68
C LYS A 93 -2.27 6.72 -8.18
N LEU A 94 -1.52 7.70 -7.65
CA LEU A 94 -2.06 8.95 -7.16
C LEU A 94 -2.64 9.80 -8.30
N VAL A 95 -1.93 9.91 -9.41
CA VAL A 95 -2.37 10.63 -10.63
C VAL A 95 -3.61 9.98 -11.22
N ASP A 96 -3.63 8.65 -11.35
CA ASP A 96 -4.79 7.92 -11.89
C ASP A 96 -6.05 8.14 -11.05
N ARG A 97 -5.90 8.11 -9.71
CA ARG A 97 -7.02 8.33 -8.80
C ARG A 97 -7.50 9.78 -8.85
N ALA A 98 -6.60 10.75 -8.95
CA ALA A 98 -6.95 12.15 -9.12
C ALA A 98 -7.70 12.38 -10.44
N GLY A 99 -7.20 11.84 -11.55
CA GLY A 99 -7.86 11.93 -12.86
C GLY A 99 -9.24 11.27 -12.87
N SER A 100 -9.39 10.13 -12.20
CA SER A 100 -10.68 9.47 -12.02
C SER A 100 -11.66 10.33 -11.21
N ALA A 101 -11.19 10.95 -10.12
CA ALA A 101 -12.03 11.85 -9.32
C ALA A 101 -12.51 13.07 -10.12
N VAL A 102 -11.62 13.69 -10.90
CA VAL A 102 -11.98 14.81 -11.79
C VAL A 102 -13.03 14.39 -12.81
N ARG A 103 -12.85 13.22 -13.46
CA ARG A 103 -13.83 12.67 -14.40
C ARG A 103 -15.19 12.47 -13.74
N THR A 104 -15.21 11.89 -12.54
CA THR A 104 -16.45 11.70 -11.77
C THR A 104 -17.13 13.03 -11.45
N THR A 105 -16.37 14.06 -11.08
CA THR A 105 -16.94 15.40 -10.81
C THR A 105 -17.54 16.02 -12.07
N LEU A 106 -16.85 15.93 -13.21
CA LEU A 106 -17.34 16.47 -14.47
C LEU A 106 -18.61 15.73 -14.95
N GLN A 107 -18.63 14.40 -14.84
CA GLN A 107 -19.77 13.58 -15.26
C GLN A 107 -20.95 13.68 -14.29
N GLY A 108 -20.70 13.87 -13.00
CA GLY A 108 -21.73 14.01 -11.97
C GLY A 108 -22.39 15.38 -11.89
N SER A 109 -21.79 16.43 -12.49
CA SER A 109 -22.35 17.79 -12.49
C SER A 109 -23.16 18.16 -13.73
N GLY A 110 -23.28 17.25 -14.71
CA GLY A 110 -23.95 17.46 -16.00
C GLY A 110 -25.34 16.83 -16.13
N GLY A 111 -26.03 16.55 -15.01
CA GLY A 111 -27.40 16.00 -14.97
C GLY A 111 -28.40 16.98 -14.41
#